data_AF-A0A4Q6AB28-F1
#
_entry.id   AF-A0A4Q6AB28-F1
#
_cell.length_a   1.000
_cell.length_b   1.000
_cell.length_c   1.000
_cell.angle_alpha   90.00
_cell.angle_beta   90.00
_cell.angle_gamma   90.00
#
_symmetry.space_group_name_H-M   'P 1'
#
loop_
_entity.id
_entity.type
_entity.pdbx_description
1 polymer ?
#
loop_
_entity_poly.entity_id
_entity_poly.type
_entity_poly.pdbx_seq_one_letter_code
_entity_poly.pdbx_strand_id
1 'polypeptide(L)'
;MSIKSILSNWTQTASALLLSGALAWTIKLSVIIATKGRVIDTGAAAILMTVGMPLLVIGSTSIGHRITANKATFLRVLAILLSPIVLFGTCFLVTTSLAPLVSDSSISYAAEELPIAVVVLVCFPIGYRLFMGA
;
A
#
# COMPACT_ATOMS: atom_id res chain seq x y z
N MET A 1 19.47 24.96 9.06
CA MET A 1 19.09 23.66 8.48
C MET A 1 18.25 23.94 7.24
N SER A 2 18.75 23.60 6.04
CA SER A 2 18.17 24.07 4.77
C SER A 2 16.85 23.37 4.46
N ILE A 3 15.83 24.12 4.04
CA ILE A 3 14.50 23.63 3.65
C ILE A 3 14.60 22.46 2.65
N LYS A 4 15.65 22.43 1.80
CA LYS A 4 15.93 21.31 0.89
C LYS A 4 16.20 19.96 1.59
N SER A 5 16.86 19.94 2.76
CA SER A 5 17.14 18.68 3.47
C SER A 5 15.91 18.12 4.17
N ILE A 6 14.99 18.99 4.63
CA ILE A 6 13.70 18.56 5.20
C ILE A 6 12.76 18.05 4.09
N LEU A 7 12.84 18.67 2.90
CA LEU A 7 12.03 18.30 1.72
C LEU A 7 12.41 16.94 1.10
N SER A 8 13.70 16.57 1.12
CA SER A 8 14.17 15.23 0.70
C SER A 8 13.73 14.18 1.73
N ASN A 9 13.94 14.46 3.02
CA ASN A 9 13.54 13.57 4.11
C ASN A 9 12.03 13.29 4.14
N TRP A 10 11.16 14.26 3.79
CA TRP A 10 9.71 14.04 3.84
C TRP A 10 9.24 12.98 2.84
N THR A 11 9.67 13.12 1.57
CA THR A 11 9.31 12.16 0.52
C THR A 11 9.90 10.79 0.83
N GLN A 12 11.11 10.76 1.35
CA GLN A 12 11.77 9.53 1.78
C GLN A 12 11.03 8.85 2.95
N THR A 13 10.56 9.61 3.94
CA THR A 13 9.77 9.08 5.08
C THR A 13 8.41 8.56 4.63
N ALA A 14 7.70 9.31 3.79
CA ALA A 14 6.41 8.88 3.24
C ALA A 14 6.56 7.59 2.41
N SER A 15 7.64 7.51 1.62
CA SER A 15 7.96 6.32 0.82
C SER A 15 8.37 5.15 1.70
N ALA A 16 9.11 5.38 2.78
CA ALA A 16 9.47 4.35 3.75
C ALA A 16 8.22 3.76 4.43
N LEU A 17 7.25 4.60 4.83
CA LEU A 17 5.98 4.12 5.38
C LEU A 17 5.21 3.26 4.37
N LEU A 18 5.15 3.69 3.12
CA LEU A 18 4.48 2.97 2.05
C LEU A 18 5.17 1.62 1.75
N LEU A 19 6.52 1.60 1.74
CA LEU A 19 7.33 0.39 1.62
C LEU A 19 7.16 -0.55 2.80
N SER A 20 7.17 -0.05 4.04
CA SER A 20 6.96 -0.85 5.25
C SER A 20 5.56 -1.47 5.27
N GLY A 21 4.54 -0.72 4.85
CA GLY A 21 3.18 -1.25 4.69
C GLY A 21 3.12 -2.35 3.64
N ALA A 22 3.73 -2.14 2.47
CA ALA A 22 3.82 -3.15 1.42
C ALA A 22 4.58 -4.40 1.90
N LEU A 23 5.71 -4.23 2.61
CA LEU A 23 6.48 -5.32 3.20
C LEU A 23 5.68 -6.12 4.22
N ALA A 24 4.93 -5.46 5.11
CA ALA A 24 4.08 -6.14 6.07
C ALA A 24 3.05 -7.05 5.37
N TRP A 25 2.45 -6.56 4.29
CA TRP A 25 1.50 -7.32 3.48
C TRP A 25 2.16 -8.42 2.64
N THR A 26 3.39 -8.21 2.16
CA THR A 26 4.21 -9.28 1.55
C THR A 26 4.47 -10.40 2.55
N ILE A 27 4.83 -10.07 3.79
CA ILE A 27 5.06 -11.07 4.85
C ILE A 27 3.74 -11.78 5.17
N LYS A 28 2.60 -11.07 5.23
CA LYS A 28 1.28 -11.70 5.41
C LYS A 28 1.02 -12.74 4.32
N LEU A 29 1.21 -12.39 3.05
CA LEU A 29 1.05 -13.32 1.93
C LEU A 29 1.97 -14.53 2.06
N SER A 30 3.25 -14.32 2.43
CA SER A 30 4.18 -15.41 2.68
C SER A 30 3.71 -16.37 3.79
N VAL A 31 3.14 -15.84 4.88
CA VAL A 31 2.56 -16.65 5.96
C VAL A 31 1.35 -17.46 5.47
N ILE A 32 0.47 -16.84 4.68
CA ILE A 32 -0.70 -17.52 4.12
C ILE A 32 -0.28 -18.64 3.17
N ILE A 33 0.67 -18.37 2.27
CA ILE A 33 1.20 -19.38 1.34
C ILE A 33 1.88 -20.51 2.11
N ALA A 34 2.73 -20.19 3.10
CA ALA A 34 3.42 -21.19 3.92
C ALA A 34 2.46 -22.06 4.74
N THR A 35 1.33 -21.49 5.17
CA THR A 35 0.30 -22.21 5.94
C THR A 35 -0.81 -22.80 5.07
N LYS A 36 -0.68 -22.73 3.74
CA LYS A 36 -1.69 -23.18 2.76
C LYS A 36 -3.09 -22.61 3.05
N GLY A 37 -3.17 -21.35 3.45
CA GLY A 37 -4.45 -20.69 3.77
C GLY A 37 -5.04 -21.07 5.14
N ARG A 38 -4.32 -21.76 6.02
CA ARG A 38 -4.82 -22.06 7.38
C ARG A 38 -4.79 -20.85 8.30
N VAL A 39 -3.90 -19.89 8.07
CA VAL A 39 -3.73 -18.68 8.88
C VAL A 39 -3.91 -17.46 8.00
N ILE A 40 -5.16 -16.99 7.88
CA ILE A 40 -5.55 -15.86 7.03
C ILE A 40 -5.78 -14.60 7.90
N ASP A 41 -6.72 -14.70 8.84
CA ASP A 41 -7.14 -13.57 9.69
C ASP A 41 -6.82 -13.77 11.18
N THR A 42 -5.86 -14.65 11.50
CA THR A 42 -5.50 -14.95 12.89
C THR A 42 -3.99 -14.81 13.13
N GLY A 43 -3.61 -14.61 14.39
CA GLY A 43 -2.21 -14.56 14.83
C GLY A 43 -1.37 -13.52 14.08
N ALA A 44 -0.22 -13.95 13.54
CA ALA A 44 0.72 -13.07 12.86
C ALA A 44 0.15 -12.41 11.59
N ALA A 45 -0.69 -13.12 10.82
CA ALA A 45 -1.28 -12.60 9.60
C ALA A 45 -2.26 -11.44 9.89
N ALA A 46 -3.02 -11.54 10.97
CA ALA A 46 -3.90 -10.47 11.45
C ALA A 46 -3.11 -9.22 11.86
N ILE A 47 -2.05 -9.40 12.64
CA ILE A 47 -1.19 -8.28 13.07
C ILE A 47 -0.58 -7.57 11.86
N LEU A 48 -0.07 -8.31 10.88
CA LEU A 48 0.51 -7.75 9.66
C LEU A 48 -0.52 -6.99 8.82
N MET A 49 -1.78 -7.45 8.80
CA MET A 49 -2.89 -6.72 8.18
C MET A 49 -3.14 -5.39 8.92
N THR A 50 -3.30 -5.45 10.24
CA THR A 50 -3.60 -4.29 11.10
C THR A 50 -2.49 -3.25 11.11
N VAL A 51 -1.23 -3.65 10.99
CA VAL A 51 -0.08 -2.73 10.94
C VAL A 51 0.16 -2.23 9.52
N GLY A 52 0.04 -3.09 8.50
CA GLY A 52 0.29 -2.71 7.12
C GLY A 52 -0.73 -1.69 6.58
N MET A 53 -2.01 -1.82 6.96
CA MET A 53 -3.07 -0.92 6.47
C MET A 53 -2.85 0.55 6.87
N PRO A 54 -2.63 0.90 8.16
CA PRO A 54 -2.29 2.26 8.56
C PRO A 54 -1.02 2.79 7.88
N LEU A 55 0.02 1.96 7.73
CA LEU A 55 1.26 2.37 7.08
C LEU A 55 1.04 2.77 5.62
N LEU A 56 0.26 1.99 4.88
CA LEU A 56 -0.12 2.30 3.50
C LEU A 56 -0.96 3.57 3.43
N VAL A 57 -1.96 3.73 4.30
CA VAL A 57 -2.82 4.92 4.36
C VAL A 57 -2.03 6.18 4.69
N ILE A 58 -1.18 6.13 5.71
CA ILE A 58 -0.36 7.30 6.12
C ILE A 58 0.65 7.61 5.02
N GLY A 59 1.30 6.60 4.45
CA GLY A 59 2.24 6.76 3.33
C GLY A 59 1.58 7.42 2.12
N SER A 60 0.43 6.91 1.66
CA SER A 60 -0.29 7.46 0.50
C SER A 60 -0.79 8.88 0.75
N THR A 61 -1.31 9.14 1.95
CA THR A 61 -1.80 10.46 2.37
C THR A 61 -0.66 11.48 2.40
N SER A 62 0.51 11.08 2.91
CA SER A 62 1.69 11.93 3.00
C SER A 62 2.24 12.30 1.61
N ILE A 63 2.15 11.38 0.64
CA ILE A 63 2.47 11.65 -0.76
C ILE A 63 1.46 12.64 -1.38
N GLY A 64 0.16 12.43 -1.17
CA GLY A 64 -0.88 13.35 -1.65
C GLY A 64 -0.75 14.78 -1.12
N HIS A 65 -0.48 14.91 0.17
CA HIS A 65 -0.18 16.18 0.82
C HIS A 65 1.03 16.86 0.18
N ARG A 66 2.09 16.09 -0.11
CA ARG A 66 3.32 16.62 -0.71
C ARG A 66 3.10 17.15 -2.12
N ILE A 67 2.39 16.40 -2.97
CA ILE A 67 2.10 16.78 -4.37
C ILE A 67 1.31 18.10 -4.42
N THR A 68 0.48 18.36 -3.42
CA THR A 68 -0.38 19.54 -3.36
C THR A 68 0.13 20.68 -2.48
N ALA A 69 1.35 20.58 -1.95
CA ALA A 69 1.92 21.53 -0.99
C ALA A 69 1.97 23.00 -1.46
N ASN A 70 1.93 23.26 -2.79
CA ASN A 70 1.90 24.60 -3.38
C ASN A 70 0.53 24.99 -3.98
N LYS A 71 -0.51 24.17 -3.75
CA LYS A 71 -1.86 24.41 -4.26
C LYS A 71 -2.75 25.03 -3.18
N ALA A 72 -3.94 25.48 -3.56
CA ALA A 72 -4.94 26.03 -2.65
C ALA A 72 -5.31 25.03 -1.53
N THR A 73 -5.67 25.54 -0.36
CA THR A 73 -5.99 24.72 0.83
C THR A 73 -7.05 23.66 0.54
N PHE A 74 -8.08 24.02 -0.23
CA PHE A 74 -9.12 23.08 -0.65
C PHE A 74 -8.55 21.87 -1.43
N LEU A 75 -7.67 22.11 -2.40
CA LEU A 75 -7.03 21.05 -3.18
C LEU A 75 -6.11 20.16 -2.33
N ARG A 76 -5.49 20.71 -1.28
CA ARG A 76 -4.66 19.92 -0.35
C ARG A 76 -5.50 18.95 0.47
N VAL A 77 -6.60 19.44 1.05
CA VAL A 77 -7.53 18.59 1.82
C VAL A 77 -8.10 17.49 0.93
N LEU A 78 -8.51 17.85 -0.29
CA LEU A 78 -9.04 16.90 -1.25
C LEU A 78 -8.01 15.82 -1.60
N ALA A 79 -6.75 16.20 -1.83
CA ALA A 79 -5.68 15.25 -2.12
C ALA A 79 -5.33 14.35 -0.92
N ILE A 80 -5.30 14.88 0.30
CA ILE A 80 -5.10 14.09 1.52
C ILE A 80 -6.16 13.00 1.63
N LEU A 81 -7.43 13.36 1.50
CA LEU A 81 -8.55 12.43 1.66
C LEU A 81 -8.66 11.44 0.49
N LEU A 82 -8.46 11.91 -0.74
CA LEU A 82 -8.60 11.07 -1.92
C LEU A 82 -7.40 10.17 -2.19
N SER A 83 -6.19 10.49 -1.70
CA SER A 83 -5.01 9.67 -1.99
C SER A 83 -5.14 8.20 -1.58
N PRO A 84 -5.54 7.86 -0.34
CA PRO A 84 -5.79 6.46 0.02
C PRO A 84 -6.96 5.87 -0.79
N ILE A 85 -8.03 6.64 -1.03
CA ILE A 85 -9.19 6.18 -1.80
C ILE A 85 -8.80 5.83 -3.23
N VAL A 86 -8.02 6.68 -3.89
CA VAL A 86 -7.51 6.46 -5.25
C VAL A 86 -6.57 5.26 -5.26
N LEU A 87 -5.67 5.14 -4.28
CA LEU A 87 -4.75 4.01 -4.20
C LEU A 87 -5.51 2.67 -4.07
N PHE A 88 -6.36 2.55 -3.05
CA PHE A 88 -7.11 1.32 -2.80
C PHE A 88 -8.19 1.07 -3.84
N GLY A 89 -8.88 2.12 -4.31
CA GLY A 89 -9.88 2.02 -5.37
C GLY A 89 -9.27 1.55 -6.68
N THR A 90 -8.10 2.05 -7.07
CA THR A 90 -7.40 1.58 -8.27
C THR A 90 -6.97 0.12 -8.12
N CYS A 91 -6.40 -0.24 -6.96
CA CYS A 91 -6.03 -1.63 -6.70
C CYS A 91 -7.25 -2.55 -6.73
N PHE A 92 -8.38 -2.13 -6.16
CA PHE A 92 -9.64 -2.87 -6.20
C PHE A 92 -10.12 -3.10 -7.63
N LEU A 93 -10.12 -2.06 -8.48
CA LEU A 93 -10.51 -2.18 -9.90
C LEU A 93 -9.61 -3.16 -10.67
N VAL A 94 -8.30 -3.12 -10.39
CA VAL A 94 -7.34 -4.08 -10.97
C VAL A 94 -7.65 -5.49 -10.48
N THR A 95 -7.88 -5.67 -9.18
CA THR A 95 -8.25 -6.96 -8.60
C THR A 95 -9.54 -7.52 -9.18
N THR A 96 -10.60 -6.72 -9.32
CA THR A 96 -11.86 -7.18 -9.93
C THR A 96 -11.67 -7.62 -11.38
N SER A 97 -10.75 -6.99 -12.10
CA SER A 97 -10.42 -7.36 -13.49
C SER A 97 -9.58 -8.64 -13.56
N LEU A 98 -8.77 -8.93 -12.53
CA LEU A 98 -7.92 -10.11 -12.45
C LEU A 98 -8.60 -11.31 -11.76
N ALA A 99 -9.67 -11.08 -10.99
CA ALA A 99 -10.37 -12.12 -10.23
C ALA A 99 -10.78 -13.34 -11.08
N PRO A 100 -11.29 -13.19 -12.33
CA PRO A 100 -11.63 -14.34 -13.18
C PRO A 100 -10.43 -15.21 -13.57
N LEU A 101 -9.20 -14.69 -13.52
CA LEU A 101 -7.99 -15.46 -13.85
C LEU A 101 -7.56 -16.38 -12.70
N VAL A 102 -8.05 -16.12 -11.48
CA VAL A 102 -7.63 -16.82 -10.26
C VAL A 102 -8.79 -17.62 -9.65
N SER A 103 -10.03 -17.37 -10.09
CA SER A 103 -11.24 -18.07 -9.64
C SER A 103 -11.23 -19.57 -9.91
N ASP A 104 -10.57 -20.01 -10.98
CA ASP A 104 -10.45 -21.43 -11.36
C ASP A 104 -9.19 -22.10 -10.77
N SER A 105 -8.43 -21.40 -9.93
CA SER A 105 -7.23 -21.98 -9.32
C SER A 105 -7.60 -23.00 -8.25
N SER A 106 -6.80 -24.06 -8.13
CA SER A 106 -6.95 -25.08 -7.08
C SER A 106 -6.57 -24.56 -5.68
N ILE A 107 -6.21 -23.28 -5.57
CA ILE A 107 -5.74 -22.63 -4.35
C ILE A 107 -6.86 -21.75 -3.80
N SER A 108 -7.61 -22.28 -2.84
CA SER A 108 -8.83 -21.64 -2.30
C SER A 108 -8.61 -20.22 -1.77
N TYR A 109 -7.44 -19.91 -1.22
CA TYR A 109 -7.12 -18.60 -0.66
C TYR A 109 -6.58 -17.59 -1.71
N ALA A 110 -6.29 -18.02 -2.94
CA ALA A 110 -5.64 -17.15 -3.93
C ALA A 110 -6.56 -16.04 -4.45
N ALA A 111 -7.86 -16.36 -4.63
CA ALA A 111 -8.85 -15.37 -5.03
C ALA A 111 -9.15 -14.35 -3.91
N GLU A 112 -9.21 -14.82 -2.66
CA GLU A 112 -9.48 -13.98 -1.47
C GLU A 112 -8.33 -13.00 -1.17
N GLU A 113 -7.09 -13.44 -1.36
CA GLU A 113 -5.89 -12.65 -1.05
C GLU A 113 -5.36 -11.83 -2.25
N LEU A 114 -5.99 -11.95 -3.41
CA LEU A 114 -5.65 -11.21 -4.62
C LEU A 114 -5.59 -9.68 -4.43
N PRO A 115 -6.49 -9.02 -3.66
CA PRO A 115 -6.38 -7.59 -3.38
C PRO A 115 -5.06 -7.22 -2.70
N ILE A 116 -4.60 -8.03 -1.75
CA ILE A 116 -3.36 -7.78 -1.00
C ILE A 116 -2.16 -7.94 -1.94
N ALA A 117 -2.16 -8.96 -2.78
CA ALA A 117 -1.11 -9.17 -3.79
C ALA A 117 -1.01 -7.98 -4.77
N VAL A 118 -2.14 -7.49 -5.27
CA VAL A 118 -2.18 -6.33 -6.17
C VAL A 118 -1.64 -5.09 -5.47
N VAL A 119 -2.06 -4.81 -4.23
CA VAL A 119 -1.57 -3.66 -3.48
C VAL A 119 -0.06 -3.74 -3.25
N VAL A 120 0.49 -4.91 -2.93
CA VAL A 120 1.94 -5.12 -2.81
C VAL A 120 2.65 -4.83 -4.13
N LEU A 121 2.16 -5.40 -5.24
CA LEU A 121 2.77 -5.23 -6.57
C LEU A 121 2.72 -3.78 -7.07
N VAL A 122 1.75 -2.98 -6.62
CA VAL A 122 1.63 -1.56 -6.98
C VAL A 122 2.43 -0.68 -6.01
N CYS A 123 2.26 -0.86 -4.71
CA CYS A 123 2.84 0.01 -3.69
C CYS A 123 4.34 -0.19 -3.57
N PHE A 124 4.84 -1.42 -3.67
CA PHE A 124 6.27 -1.68 -3.49
C PHE A 124 7.14 -0.98 -4.55
N PRO A 125 6.85 -1.08 -5.86
CA PRO A 125 7.62 -0.36 -6.88
C PRO A 125 7.48 1.15 -6.79
N ILE A 126 6.27 1.66 -6.49
CA ILE A 126 6.03 3.10 -6.32
C ILE A 126 6.84 3.64 -5.14
N GLY A 127 6.71 3.00 -3.96
CA GLY A 127 7.45 3.36 -2.76
C GLY A 127 8.96 3.27 -2.98
N TYR A 128 9.45 2.23 -3.65
CA TYR A 128 10.88 2.07 -3.93
C TYR A 128 11.40 3.16 -4.86
N ARG A 129 10.69 3.47 -5.95
CA ARG A 129 11.10 4.55 -6.86
C ARG A 129 11.08 5.91 -6.19
N LEU A 130 10.04 6.20 -5.39
CA LEU A 130 9.96 7.45 -4.65
C LEU A 130 11.05 7.56 -3.58
N PHE A 131 11.42 6.45 -2.92
CA PHE A 131 12.49 6.42 -1.95
C PHE A 131 13.87 6.66 -2.58
N MET A 132 14.14 6.05 -3.73
CA MET A 132 15.42 6.19 -4.44
C MET A 132 15.57 7.56 -5.15
N GLY A 133 14.46 8.20 -5.51
CA GLY A 133 14.44 9.50 -6.17
C GLY A 133 14.25 10.70 -5.24
N ALA A 134 14.12 10.48 -3.93
CA ALA A 134 13.86 11.50 -2.90
C ALA A 134 15.13 12.13 -2.33
#